data_AF-A0A7V8YJ82-F1
#
_entry.id   AF-A0A7V8YJ82-F1
#
_cell.length_a   1.000
_cell.length_b   1.000
_cell.length_c   1.000
_cell.angle_alpha   90.00
_cell.angle_beta   90.00
_cell.angle_gamma   90.00
#
_symmetry.space_group_name_H-M   'P 1'
#
loop_
_entity.id
_entity.type
_entity.pdbx_description
1 polymer ?
#
loop_
_entity_poly.entity_id
_entity_poly.type
_entity_poly.pdbx_seq_one_letter_code
_entity_poly.pdbx_strand_id
1 'polypeptide(L)'
;GIVIGPHADAHTLAELATRIRREPDRWVAQEMVRLSTHPTFAGNRIEPRAVDLRAFVFHGERPEVAPAALTRVAPAGSLIVNSSRGGGAKDTWILR
;
A
#
# COMPACT_ATOMS: atom_id res chain seq x y z
N GLY A 1 -6.48 11.25 -2.18
CA GLY A 1 -6.41 10.05 -3.05
C GLY A 1 -4.96 9.86 -3.46
N ILE A 2 -4.55 8.64 -3.81
CA ILE A 2 -3.15 8.34 -4.18
C ILE A 2 -3.01 8.41 -5.71
N VAL A 3 -1.97 9.10 -6.18
CA VAL A 3 -1.53 9.11 -7.58
C VAL A 3 -0.12 8.54 -7.63
N ILE A 4 0.12 7.62 -8.55
CA ILE A 4 1.44 7.04 -8.80
C ILE A 4 2.02 7.76 -10.00
N GLY A 5 2.88 8.77 -9.76
CA GLY A 5 3.34 9.72 -10.78
C GLY A 5 3.77 9.08 -12.10
N PRO A 6 4.73 8.13 -12.10
CA PRO A 6 5.18 7.44 -13.31
C PRO A 6 4.13 6.61 -14.06
N HIS A 7 3.01 6.27 -13.42
CA HIS A 7 1.94 5.46 -14.02
C HIS A 7 0.69 6.32 -14.35
N ALA A 8 0.73 7.62 -14.08
CA ALA A 8 -0.38 8.53 -14.34
C ALA A 8 -0.23 9.19 -15.72
N ASP A 9 -1.35 9.41 -16.40
CA ASP A 9 -1.37 10.18 -17.64
C ASP A 9 -1.20 11.69 -17.39
N ALA A 10 -0.91 12.44 -18.45
CA ALA A 10 -0.67 13.87 -18.38
C ALA A 10 -1.87 14.65 -17.83
N HIS A 11 -3.10 14.20 -18.12
CA HIS A 11 -4.32 14.81 -17.63
C HIS A 11 -4.43 14.69 -16.11
N THR A 12 -4.26 13.48 -15.58
CA THR A 12 -4.27 13.18 -14.14
C THR A 12 -3.20 13.97 -13.40
N LEU A 13 -2.00 14.10 -14.00
CA LEU A 13 -0.91 14.90 -13.43
C LEU A 13 -1.24 16.40 -13.40
N ALA A 14 -1.86 16.94 -14.45
CA ALA A 14 -2.27 18.35 -14.50
C ALA A 14 -3.36 18.67 -13.46
N GLU A 15 -4.35 17.80 -13.31
CA GLU A 15 -5.37 17.92 -12.26
C GLU A 15 -4.77 17.84 -10.86
N LEU A 16 -3.85 16.89 -10.64
CA LEU A 16 -3.14 16.74 -9.37
C LEU A 16 -2.34 18.01 -9.04
N ALA A 17 -1.61 18.57 -10.02
CA ALA A 17 -0.84 19.79 -9.83
C ALA A 17 -1.73 20.98 -9.43
N THR A 18 -2.90 21.12 -10.05
CA THR A 18 -3.90 22.14 -9.66
C THR A 18 -4.37 21.95 -8.22
N ARG A 19 -4.67 20.71 -7.82
CA ARG A 19 -5.12 20.40 -6.45
C ARG A 19 -4.03 20.60 -5.39
N ILE A 20 -2.77 20.27 -5.71
CA ILE A 20 -1.63 20.50 -4.81
C ILE A 20 -1.43 22.00 -4.62
N ARG A 21 -1.45 22.81 -5.69
CA ARG A 21 -1.30 24.27 -5.56
C ARG A 21 -2.41 24.93 -4.75
N ARG A 22 -3.63 24.39 -4.81
CA ARG A 22 -4.78 24.93 -4.08
C ARG A 22 -4.72 24.66 -2.58
N GLU A 23 -4.28 23.48 -2.17
CA GLU A 23 -4.27 23.04 -0.76
C GLU A 23 -2.98 22.25 -0.45
N PRO A 24 -1.79 22.88 -0.51
CA PRO A 24 -0.50 22.17 -0.52
C PRO A 24 -0.21 21.39 0.78
N ASP A 25 -0.67 21.91 1.91
CA ASP A 25 -0.58 21.34 3.25
C ASP A 25 -1.31 19.99 3.40
N ARG A 26 -2.23 19.67 2.49
CA ARG A 26 -2.99 18.41 2.49
C ARG A 26 -2.30 17.28 1.74
N TRP A 27 -1.11 17.52 1.19
CA TRP A 27 -0.39 16.56 0.37
C TRP A 27 0.98 16.24 0.96
N VAL A 28 1.35 14.98 0.83
CA VAL A 28 2.71 14.50 1.05
C VAL A 28 3.14 13.75 -0.20
N ALA A 29 4.42 13.84 -0.51
CA ALA A 29 5.04 13.09 -1.59
C ALA A 29 6.18 12.25 -1.02
N GLN A 30 6.42 11.11 -1.67
CA GLN A 30 7.56 10.25 -1.41
C GLN A 30 8.10 9.78 -2.75
N GLU A 31 9.38 9.43 -2.78
CA GLU A 31 9.96 8.76 -3.93
C GLU A 31 9.29 7.39 -4.14
N MET A 32 9.23 6.95 -5.39
CA MET A 32 8.67 5.63 -5.70
C MET A 32 9.58 4.54 -5.14
N VAL A 33 9.03 3.74 -4.23
CA VAL A 33 9.69 2.53 -3.75
C VAL A 33 9.23 1.32 -4.56
N ARG A 34 10.16 0.40 -4.82
CA ARG A 34 9.81 -0.92 -5.38
C ARG A 34 9.23 -1.77 -4.27
N LEU A 35 7.91 -1.96 -4.29
CA LEU A 35 7.22 -2.82 -3.32
C LEU A 35 7.59 -4.28 -3.54
N SER A 36 7.75 -5.02 -2.44
CA SER A 36 7.84 -6.47 -2.49
C SER A 36 6.49 -7.06 -2.94
N THR A 37 6.56 -8.25 -3.53
CA THR A 37 5.37 -8.97 -3.98
C THR A 37 5.25 -10.32 -3.28
N HIS A 38 4.02 -10.73 -2.98
CA HIS A 38 3.73 -12.05 -2.45
C HIS A 38 2.88 -12.86 -3.45
N PRO A 39 3.13 -14.18 -3.61
CA PRO A 39 2.27 -15.06 -4.37
C PRO A 39 0.80 -14.96 -3.93
N THR A 40 -0.09 -14.72 -4.89
CA THR A 40 -1.52 -14.56 -4.67
C THR A 40 -2.27 -15.38 -5.70
N PHE A 41 -3.13 -16.28 -5.22
CA PHE A 41 -4.01 -17.06 -6.08
C PHE A 41 -5.12 -16.15 -6.60
N ALA A 42 -5.14 -15.92 -7.91
CA ALA A 42 -6.09 -15.05 -8.58
C ALA A 42 -6.71 -15.81 -9.77
N GLY A 43 -8.00 -16.12 -9.67
CA GLY A 43 -8.69 -16.93 -10.67
C GLY A 43 -8.14 -18.37 -10.68
N ASN A 44 -7.44 -18.74 -11.74
CA ASN A 44 -6.91 -20.08 -11.96
C ASN A 44 -5.37 -20.17 -11.90
N ARG A 45 -4.69 -19.12 -11.45
CA ARG A 45 -3.22 -19.08 -11.41
C ARG A 45 -2.69 -18.28 -10.23
N ILE A 46 -1.42 -18.53 -9.90
CA ILE A 46 -0.68 -17.78 -8.88
C ILE A 46 0.04 -16.63 -9.59
N GLU A 47 -0.19 -15.40 -9.12
CA GLU A 47 0.48 -14.20 -9.63
C GLU A 47 1.13 -13.42 -8.48
N PRO A 48 2.25 -12.72 -8.73
CA PRO A 48 2.79 -11.78 -7.77
C PRO A 48 1.84 -10.59 -7.62
N ARG A 49 1.56 -10.19 -6.37
CA ARG A 49 0.84 -8.96 -6.03
C ARG A 49 1.66 -8.15 -5.04
N ALA A 50 1.65 -6.83 -5.20
CA ALA A 50 2.28 -5.94 -4.23
C ALA A 50 1.61 -6.12 -2.86
N VAL A 51 2.42 -6.17 -1.82
CA VAL A 51 1.94 -6.29 -0.43
C VAL A 51 2.54 -5.19 0.44
N ASP A 52 1.83 -4.87 1.51
CA ASP A 52 2.44 -4.19 2.65
C ASP A 52 2.07 -4.88 3.97
N LEU A 53 2.86 -4.56 4.99
CA LEU A 53 2.74 -5.14 6.32
C LEU A 53 2.38 -4.04 7.31
N ARG A 54 1.34 -4.28 8.10
CA ARG A 54 1.03 -3.48 9.29
C ARG A 54 1.39 -4.28 10.53
N ALA A 55 2.50 -3.91 11.16
CA ALA A 55 2.85 -4.35 12.51
C ALA A 55 2.09 -3.53 13.56
N PHE A 56 1.92 -4.09 14.74
CA PHE A 56 1.29 -3.43 15.89
C PHE A 56 2.29 -3.38 17.04
N VAL A 57 2.31 -2.26 17.75
CA VAL A 57 3.18 -2.05 18.91
C VAL A 57 2.31 -1.76 20.12
N PHE A 58 2.48 -2.53 21.18
CA PHE A 58 1.90 -2.24 22.49
C PHE A 58 2.78 -1.22 23.20
N HIS A 59 2.18 -0.14 23.67
CA HIS A 59 2.88 0.91 24.40
C HIS A 59 2.53 0.83 25.89
N GLY A 60 3.55 0.65 26.72
CA GLY A 60 3.47 0.64 28.18
C GLY A 60 4.78 1.18 28.77
N GLU A 61 5.25 0.63 29.90
CA GLU A 61 6.57 1.00 30.45
C GLU A 61 7.72 0.75 29.46
N ARG A 62 7.56 -0.28 28.61
CA ARG A 62 8.45 -0.57 27.49
C ARG A 62 7.61 -0.87 26.25
N PRO A 63 7.92 -0.28 25.09
CA PRO A 63 7.27 -0.64 23.83
C PRO A 63 7.61 -2.08 23.42
N GLU A 64 6.61 -2.85 23.01
CA GLU A 64 6.79 -4.21 22.50
C GLU A 64 6.04 -4.38 21.17
N VAL A 65 6.68 -5.02 20.19
CA VAL A 65 6.03 -5.38 18.93
C VAL A 65 5.19 -6.63 19.16
N ALA A 66 3.89 -6.54 18.84
CA ALA A 66 3.00 -7.69 18.94
C ALA A 66 3.48 -8.83 18.03
N PRO A 67 3.38 -10.10 18.45
CA PRO A 67 3.64 -11.26 17.58
C PRO A 67 2.48 -11.50 16.60
N ALA A 68 1.96 -10.43 16.01
CA ALA A 68 0.85 -10.40 15.09
C ALA A 68 1.01 -9.21 14.13
N ALA A 69 0.65 -9.41 12.86
CA ALA A 69 0.66 -8.36 11.86
C ALA A 69 -0.41 -8.62 10.80
N LEU A 70 -0.85 -7.54 10.14
CA LEU A 70 -1.80 -7.60 9.04
C LEU A 70 -1.05 -7.40 7.72
N THR A 71 -1.07 -8.42 6.86
CA THR A 71 -0.59 -8.29 5.48
C THR A 71 -1.74 -7.85 4.58
N ARG A 72 -1.57 -6.76 3.84
CA ARG A 72 -2.53 -6.29 2.84
C ARG A 72 -1.99 -6.53 1.44
N VAL A 73 -2.88 -6.83 0.51
CA VAL A 73 -2.53 -7.24 -0.86
C VAL A 73 -3.22 -6.34 -1.86
N ALA A 74 -2.48 -5.79 -2.81
CA ALA A 74 -3.02 -4.98 -3.89
C ALA A 74 -3.78 -5.84 -4.92
N PRO A 75 -4.79 -5.27 -5.61
CA PRO A 75 -5.41 -5.93 -6.76
C PRO A 75 -4.42 -6.02 -7.95
N ALA A 76 -4.86 -6.71 -9.00
CA ALA A 76 -4.07 -6.88 -10.21
C ALA A 76 -3.60 -5.54 -10.82
N GLY A 77 -2.31 -5.45 -11.17
CA GLY A 77 -1.73 -4.27 -11.82
C GLY A 77 -1.64 -3.02 -10.93
N SER A 78 -1.93 -3.12 -9.64
CA SER A 78 -1.94 -1.97 -8.72
C SER A 78 -0.83 -2.05 -7.68
N LEU A 79 -0.35 -0.88 -7.27
CA LEU A 79 0.54 -0.70 -6.11
C LEU A 79 -0.24 -0.25 -4.86
N ILE A 80 -1.56 -0.05 -4.98
CA ILE A 80 -2.41 0.49 -3.91
C ILE A 80 -3.11 -0.68 -3.22
N VAL A 81 -2.75 -0.93 -1.96
CA VAL A 81 -3.29 -2.03 -1.15
C VAL A 81 -4.57 -1.68 -0.39
N ASN A 82 -5.10 -0.46 -0.52
CA ASN A 82 -6.29 -0.03 0.22
C ASN A 82 -7.51 -0.89 -0.14
N SER A 83 -8.25 -1.34 0.89
CA SER A 83 -9.48 -2.12 0.71
C SER A 83 -10.55 -1.39 -0.11
N SER A 84 -10.63 -0.06 0.03
CA SER A 84 -11.54 0.79 -0.77
C SER A 84 -11.25 0.78 -2.28
N ARG A 85 -10.13 0.18 -2.70
CA ARG A 85 -9.76 -0.02 -4.12
C ARG A 85 -9.57 -1.51 -4.45
N GLY A 86 -10.26 -2.40 -3.75
CA GLY A 86 -10.21 -3.84 -4.01
C GLY A 86 -8.97 -4.55 -3.43
N GLY A 87 -8.29 -3.92 -2.47
CA GLY A 87 -7.21 -4.57 -1.72
C GLY A 87 -7.74 -5.68 -0.80
N GLY A 88 -7.04 -6.81 -0.77
CA GLY A 88 -7.32 -7.95 0.10
C GLY A 88 -6.40 -8.00 1.32
N ALA A 89 -6.51 -9.07 2.10
CA ALA A 89 -5.62 -9.35 3.24
C ALA A 89 -5.12 -10.79 3.20
N LYS A 90 -3.99 -11.04 3.86
CA LYS A 90 -3.41 -12.35 4.12
C LYS A 90 -3.08 -12.47 5.60
N ASP A 91 -3.10 -13.70 6.09
CA ASP A 91 -2.49 -14.03 7.37
C ASP A 91 -0.97 -13.77 7.31
N THR A 92 -0.38 -13.38 8.44
CA THR A 92 1.06 -13.09 8.55
C THR A 92 1.69 -14.04 9.55
N TRP A 93 2.49 -14.98 9.06
CA TRP A 93 3.19 -15.93 9.92
C TRP A 93 4.52 -15.36 10.38
N ILE A 94 4.67 -15.22 11.70
CA ILE A 94 5.90 -14.81 12.36
C ILE A 94 6.48 -16.07 13.01
N LEU A 95 7.57 -16.59 12.45
CA LEU A 95 8.23 -17.78 12.97
C LEU A 95 9.00 -17.44 14.27
N ARG A 96 9.06 -18.39 15.20
CA ARG A 96 9.81 -18.30 16.46
C ARG A 96 10.97 -19.28 16.46
#